data_AF-A0A2G8RFA2-F1
#
_entry.id   AF-A0A2G8RFA2-F1
#
_cell.length_a   1.000
_cell.length_b   1.000
_cell.length_c   1.000
_cell.angle_alpha   90.00
_cell.angle_beta   90.00
_cell.angle_gamma   90.00
#
_symmetry.space_group_name_H-M   'P 1'
#
loop_
_entity.id
_entity.type
_entity.pdbx_description
1 polymer ?
#
loop_
_entity_poly.entity_id
_entity_poly.type
_entity_poly.pdbx_seq_one_letter_code
_entity_poly.pdbx_strand_id
1 'polypeptide(L)'
;MLLESYFFGDLDMLRFFAIAALVSGLASGTVSASTIVDDFNDTNKSNWTDVLGSTTHNGTSVSGTNFALSTLNGATGNSYSVDVSTSASGTAFIGIALGVTSADDTLMVKIQNNNGSSGFDSIFFYRAVVGSLPAVSGEYLKLLSNPATSGTFFVTQNGDGTVTAGFNGESFTETLSTMFAGTGVGLAFYGSATADNFTNLAPVSAVPLPAGAVVLLTGLAGLGAVGSRRGRRLATARRVV
;
A
#
# COMPACT_ATOMS: atom_id res chain seq x y z
N MET A 1 -21.63 70.22 36.83
CA MET A 1 -22.89 70.13 36.07
C MET A 1 -22.50 70.44 34.63
N LEU A 2 -22.37 69.55 33.65
CA LEU A 2 -22.79 68.17 33.36
C LEU A 2 -21.54 67.36 32.89
N LEU A 3 -21.28 66.13 33.34
CA LEU A 3 -21.64 64.85 32.69
C LEU A 3 -21.33 64.79 31.19
N GLU A 4 -20.26 64.06 30.82
CA GLU A 4 -20.26 63.19 29.64
C GLU A 4 -19.16 62.12 29.74
N SER A 5 -19.63 60.89 29.96
CA SER A 5 -18.88 59.64 30.02
C SER A 5 -18.90 58.99 28.63
N TYR A 6 -17.73 58.78 28.02
CA TYR A 6 -17.61 57.96 26.82
C TYR A 6 -17.26 56.51 27.18
N PHE A 7 -18.30 55.69 27.18
CA PHE A 7 -18.24 54.24 27.04
C PHE A 7 -17.97 53.90 25.56
N PHE A 8 -16.78 53.42 25.25
CA PHE A 8 -16.48 52.57 24.08
C PHE A 8 -15.87 51.30 24.69
N GLY A 9 -16.32 50.08 24.45
CA GLY A 9 -17.20 49.52 23.44
C GLY A 9 -16.81 48.04 23.32
N ASP A 10 -17.03 47.27 24.40
CA ASP A 10 -16.75 45.84 24.48
C ASP A 10 -17.78 45.02 23.66
N LEU A 11 -17.73 45.13 22.33
CA LEU A 11 -18.64 44.40 21.44
C LEU A 11 -17.94 43.52 20.38
N ASP A 12 -16.62 43.42 20.38
CA ASP A 12 -15.89 42.61 19.38
C ASP A 12 -15.36 41.25 19.88
N MET A 13 -15.41 40.95 21.18
CA MET A 13 -14.92 39.66 21.69
C MET A 13 -15.92 38.49 21.61
N LEU A 14 -17.20 38.75 21.29
CA LEU A 14 -18.21 37.70 21.22
C LEU A 14 -18.37 37.09 19.81
N ARG A 15 -17.87 37.76 18.77
CA ARG A 15 -17.96 37.27 17.37
C ARG A 15 -16.82 36.32 16.99
N PHE A 16 -15.71 36.34 17.72
CA PHE A 16 -14.61 35.39 17.49
C PHE A 16 -14.78 34.01 18.14
N PHE A 17 -15.77 33.83 19.02
CA PHE A 17 -16.07 32.53 19.62
C PHE A 17 -17.11 31.69 18.85
N ALA A 18 -17.73 32.25 17.80
CA ALA A 18 -18.71 31.53 16.99
C ALA A 18 -18.12 30.79 15.76
N ILE A 19 -16.80 30.88 15.53
CA ILE A 19 -16.08 30.14 14.47
C ILE A 19 -15.20 29.04 15.10
N ALA A 20 -15.66 28.44 16.20
CA ALA A 20 -14.97 27.31 16.83
C ALA A 20 -15.86 26.06 17.03
N ALA A 21 -17.14 26.12 16.65
CA ALA A 21 -18.12 25.09 16.99
C ALA A 21 -18.91 24.54 15.79
N LEU A 22 -18.34 24.58 14.58
CA LEU A 22 -18.93 23.93 13.39
C LEU A 22 -17.91 23.07 12.63
N VAL A 23 -17.13 22.26 13.36
CA VAL A 23 -16.32 21.18 12.76
C VAL A 23 -16.48 19.90 13.61
N SER A 24 -17.71 19.60 14.02
CA SER A 24 -18.05 18.38 14.75
C SER A 24 -19.27 17.77 14.09
N GLY A 25 -19.06 17.07 12.97
CA GLY A 25 -20.17 16.45 12.26
C GLY A 25 -19.86 15.65 11.00
N LEU A 26 -18.59 15.44 10.63
CA LEU A 26 -18.23 14.45 9.62
C LEU A 26 -17.46 13.31 10.30
N ALA A 27 -18.14 12.62 11.21
CA ALA A 27 -17.80 11.23 11.48
C ALA A 27 -18.27 10.42 10.26
N SER A 28 -17.54 10.56 9.15
CA SER A 28 -17.59 9.58 8.08
C SER A 28 -17.23 8.26 8.73
N GLY A 29 -18.23 7.38 8.89
CA GLY A 29 -17.99 6.02 9.34
C GLY A 29 -17.01 5.41 8.35
N THR A 30 -15.74 5.38 8.72
CA THR A 30 -14.75 4.59 8.02
C THR A 30 -15.19 3.17 8.25
N VAL A 31 -15.81 2.56 7.23
CA VAL A 31 -15.87 1.11 7.16
C VAL A 31 -14.41 0.71 7.19
N SER A 32 -13.94 0.19 8.33
CA SER A 32 -12.62 -0.40 8.41
C SER A 32 -12.63 -1.54 7.41
N ALA A 33 -12.11 -1.28 6.20
CA ALA A 33 -11.81 -2.32 5.27
C ALA A 33 -10.95 -3.33 6.05
N SER A 34 -11.41 -4.57 6.10
CA SER A 34 -10.62 -5.65 6.69
C SER A 34 -9.27 -5.63 5.98
N THR A 35 -8.23 -5.30 6.73
CA THR A 35 -6.86 -5.42 6.26
C THR A 35 -6.57 -6.90 6.15
N ILE A 36 -6.33 -7.34 4.93
CA ILE A 36 -5.86 -8.69 4.68
C ILE A 36 -4.34 -8.62 4.77
N VAL A 37 -3.78 -9.37 5.71
CA VAL A 37 -2.35 -9.49 5.92
C VAL A 37 -2.07 -10.97 6.14
N ASP A 38 -1.16 -11.51 5.34
CA ASP A 38 -0.56 -12.80 5.54
C ASP A 38 0.95 -12.63 5.50
N ASP A 39 1.60 -12.78 6.66
CA ASP A 39 3.04 -12.64 6.82
C ASP A 39 3.78 -13.98 6.66
N PHE A 40 3.06 -15.04 6.25
CA PHE A 40 3.56 -16.41 6.10
C PHE A 40 4.43 -16.91 7.27
N ASN A 41 4.31 -16.28 8.45
CA ASN A 41 5.04 -16.63 9.67
C ASN A 41 4.34 -17.76 10.44
N ASP A 42 3.25 -18.26 9.88
CA ASP A 42 2.65 -19.52 10.26
C ASP A 42 3.05 -20.64 9.29
N THR A 43 3.09 -21.85 9.81
CA THR A 43 3.36 -23.05 8.99
C THR A 43 2.09 -23.57 8.32
N ASN A 44 0.95 -22.87 8.46
CA ASN A 44 -0.35 -23.41 8.14
C ASN A 44 -0.96 -22.75 6.91
N LYS A 45 -1.03 -23.54 5.84
CA LYS A 45 -1.68 -23.17 4.59
C LYS A 45 -3.20 -22.98 4.69
N SER A 46 -3.87 -23.18 5.83
CA SER A 46 -5.34 -23.34 5.87
C SER A 46 -6.16 -22.23 5.21
N ASN A 47 -5.60 -21.04 5.04
CA ASN A 47 -6.27 -19.93 4.38
C ASN A 47 -5.99 -19.85 2.87
N TRP A 48 -5.09 -20.64 2.30
CA TRP A 48 -4.75 -20.66 0.88
C TRP A 48 -5.24 -21.93 0.18
N THR A 49 -5.79 -21.75 -1.01
CA THR A 49 -6.27 -22.85 -1.88
C THR A 49 -5.46 -22.87 -3.17
N ASP A 50 -4.81 -23.99 -3.47
CA ASP A 50 -4.13 -24.17 -4.76
C ASP A 50 -5.14 -24.28 -5.90
N VAL A 51 -4.98 -23.41 -6.88
CA VAL A 51 -5.74 -23.43 -8.14
C VAL A 51 -4.97 -24.21 -9.21
N LEU A 52 -3.64 -24.10 -9.21
CA LEU A 52 -2.75 -24.85 -10.09
C LEU A 52 -1.45 -25.19 -9.35
N GLY A 53 -0.90 -26.39 -9.62
CA GLY A 53 0.35 -26.82 -9.01
C GLY A 53 0.21 -26.94 -7.50
N SER A 54 1.33 -26.82 -6.78
CA SER A 54 1.30 -26.75 -5.32
C SER A 54 2.20 -25.64 -4.78
N THR A 55 1.72 -24.99 -3.72
CA THR A 55 2.53 -24.06 -2.91
C THR A 55 2.92 -24.68 -1.57
N THR A 56 4.09 -24.29 -1.08
CA THR A 56 4.68 -24.73 0.18
C THR A 56 4.87 -23.51 1.09
N HIS A 57 4.34 -23.59 2.31
CA HIS A 57 4.50 -22.59 3.37
C HIS A 57 5.57 -23.09 4.34
N ASN A 58 6.61 -22.29 4.57
CA ASN A 58 7.76 -22.68 5.40
C ASN A 58 7.93 -21.83 6.67
N GLY A 59 6.83 -21.22 7.16
CA GLY A 59 6.82 -20.48 8.41
C GLY A 59 7.56 -19.14 8.42
N THR A 60 8.13 -18.72 7.28
CA THR A 60 8.62 -17.34 7.07
C THR A 60 8.43 -16.87 5.62
N SER A 61 7.80 -17.70 4.78
CA SER A 61 7.60 -17.44 3.35
C SER A 61 6.74 -18.52 2.72
N VAL A 62 6.19 -18.19 1.56
CA VAL A 62 5.55 -19.13 0.64
C VAL A 62 6.36 -19.24 -0.65
N SER A 63 6.36 -20.45 -1.22
CA SER A 63 6.97 -20.77 -2.52
C SER A 63 6.07 -21.75 -3.27
N GLY A 64 6.39 -22.10 -4.51
CA GLY A 64 5.62 -23.09 -5.27
C GLY A 64 6.44 -23.93 -6.23
N THR A 65 5.80 -24.97 -6.77
CA THR A 65 6.38 -25.82 -7.82
C THR A 65 6.52 -25.08 -9.15
N ASN A 66 7.08 -25.75 -10.18
CA ASN A 66 7.13 -25.24 -11.55
C ASN A 66 5.70 -24.93 -12.05
N PHE A 67 5.31 -23.66 -12.01
CA PHE A 67 3.97 -23.14 -12.28
C PHE A 67 2.93 -23.49 -11.20
N ALA A 68 2.96 -22.77 -10.08
CA ALA A 68 1.92 -22.82 -9.06
C ALA A 68 1.09 -21.53 -9.04
N LEU A 69 -0.20 -21.63 -8.74
CA LEU A 69 -1.11 -20.54 -8.40
C LEU A 69 -1.92 -20.96 -7.18
N SER A 70 -1.93 -20.11 -6.16
CA SER A 70 -2.72 -20.31 -4.95
C SER A 70 -3.49 -19.03 -4.64
N THR A 71 -4.73 -19.15 -4.18
CA THR A 71 -5.59 -18.02 -3.82
C THR A 71 -5.83 -17.97 -2.32
N LEU A 72 -5.83 -16.77 -1.75
CA LEU A 72 -6.16 -16.54 -0.35
C LEU A 72 -7.69 -16.52 -0.18
N ASN A 73 -8.21 -17.45 0.63
CA ASN A 73 -9.62 -17.65 0.86
C ASN A 73 -10.25 -16.41 1.50
N GLY A 74 -11.32 -15.90 0.88
CA GLY A 74 -12.00 -14.68 1.33
C GLY A 74 -11.29 -13.37 0.96
N ALA A 75 -10.11 -13.44 0.33
CA ALA A 75 -9.46 -12.23 -0.18
C ALA A 75 -10.15 -11.70 -1.42
N THR A 76 -10.53 -10.43 -1.35
CA THR A 76 -11.11 -9.66 -2.45
C THR A 76 -10.49 -8.27 -2.45
N GLY A 77 -10.31 -7.71 -3.63
CA GLY A 77 -9.80 -6.37 -3.78
C GLY A 77 -9.03 -6.23 -5.08
N ASN A 78 -8.63 -5.00 -5.37
CA ASN A 78 -7.98 -4.66 -6.62
C ASN A 78 -6.53 -4.21 -6.42
N SER A 79 -6.04 -4.12 -5.18
CA SER A 79 -4.70 -3.65 -4.88
C SER A 79 -4.06 -4.53 -3.82
N TYR A 80 -2.89 -5.07 -4.14
CA TYR A 80 -2.11 -5.93 -3.25
C TYR A 80 -0.62 -5.64 -3.39
N SER A 81 0.09 -5.87 -2.30
CA SER A 81 1.55 -5.86 -2.25
C SER A 81 2.06 -7.12 -1.55
N VAL A 82 3.31 -7.45 -1.84
CA VAL A 82 3.98 -8.64 -1.34
C VAL A 82 5.48 -8.39 -1.35
N ASP A 83 6.18 -8.82 -0.32
CA ASP A 83 7.62 -8.88 -0.31
C ASP A 83 8.07 -10.13 -1.06
N VAL A 84 9.09 -9.98 -1.90
CA VAL A 84 9.53 -11.06 -2.77
C VAL A 84 11.03 -11.29 -2.63
N SER A 85 11.47 -12.51 -2.90
CA SER A 85 12.89 -12.81 -3.08
C SER A 85 13.13 -13.95 -4.08
N THR A 86 14.34 -14.04 -4.62
CA THR A 86 14.80 -15.12 -5.49
C THR A 86 16.29 -15.40 -5.27
N SER A 87 16.75 -16.63 -5.54
CA SER A 87 18.16 -17.02 -5.44
C SER A 87 19.08 -16.46 -6.55
N ALA A 88 18.58 -15.53 -7.37
CA ALA A 88 19.26 -14.88 -8.51
C ALA A 88 19.63 -15.78 -9.71
N SER A 89 19.71 -17.10 -9.53
CA SER A 89 20.05 -18.05 -10.60
C SER A 89 18.82 -18.61 -11.32
N GLY A 90 18.85 -18.58 -12.65
CA GLY A 90 17.81 -19.16 -13.51
C GLY A 90 16.50 -18.37 -13.56
N THR A 91 15.55 -18.85 -14.35
CA THR A 91 14.24 -18.22 -14.48
C THR A 91 13.41 -18.46 -13.22
N ALA A 92 12.97 -17.37 -12.59
CA ALA A 92 12.12 -17.40 -11.42
C ALA A 92 11.13 -16.24 -11.50
N PHE A 93 9.88 -16.43 -11.08
CA PHE A 93 8.90 -15.35 -11.03
C PHE A 93 7.98 -15.48 -9.84
N ILE A 94 7.47 -14.33 -9.41
CA ILE A 94 6.28 -14.21 -8.56
C ILE A 94 5.24 -13.36 -9.29
N GLY A 95 4.01 -13.84 -9.31
CA GLY A 95 2.86 -13.11 -9.83
C GLY A 95 1.88 -12.78 -8.73
N ILE A 96 1.27 -11.59 -8.80
CA ILE A 96 0.04 -11.27 -8.09
C ILE A 96 -1.10 -11.52 -9.07
N ALA A 97 -2.02 -12.39 -8.64
CA ALA A 97 -3.19 -12.79 -9.39
C ALA A 97 -4.43 -12.06 -8.85
N LEU A 98 -5.13 -11.32 -9.70
CA LEU A 98 -6.38 -10.62 -9.34
C LEU A 98 -7.54 -11.15 -10.19
N GLY A 99 -8.75 -11.09 -9.63
CA GLY A 99 -9.96 -11.51 -10.32
C GLY A 99 -9.96 -12.99 -10.71
N VAL A 100 -9.31 -13.85 -9.91
CA VAL A 100 -9.17 -15.28 -10.18
C VAL A 100 -10.55 -15.94 -10.15
N THR A 101 -10.95 -16.52 -11.28
CA THR A 101 -12.10 -17.45 -11.35
C THR A 101 -11.62 -18.89 -11.55
N SER A 102 -10.55 -19.03 -12.33
CA SER A 102 -9.86 -20.29 -12.61
C SER A 102 -8.42 -19.99 -13.02
N ALA A 103 -7.59 -21.02 -13.17
CA ALA A 103 -6.26 -20.86 -13.73
C ALA A 103 -6.29 -20.19 -15.11
N ASP A 104 -7.37 -20.37 -15.89
CA ASP A 104 -7.53 -19.91 -17.28
C ASP A 104 -8.09 -18.50 -17.44
N ASP A 105 -8.61 -17.93 -16.34
CA ASP A 105 -9.24 -16.61 -16.34
C ASP A 105 -8.81 -15.83 -15.10
N THR A 106 -7.68 -15.15 -15.24
CA THR A 106 -7.01 -14.41 -14.17
C THR A 106 -6.26 -13.21 -14.75
N LEU A 107 -6.32 -12.06 -14.06
CA LEU A 107 -5.33 -11.00 -14.23
C LEU A 107 -4.02 -11.47 -13.60
N MET A 108 -2.96 -11.59 -14.39
CA MET A 108 -1.64 -11.87 -13.83
C MET A 108 -0.71 -10.70 -14.14
N VAL A 109 -0.11 -10.16 -13.07
CA VAL A 109 1.09 -9.35 -13.23
C VAL A 109 2.21 -10.04 -12.47
N LYS A 110 3.31 -10.34 -13.15
CA LYS A 110 4.47 -11.00 -12.55
C LYS A 110 5.71 -10.15 -12.66
N ILE A 111 6.57 -10.29 -11.66
CA ILE A 111 7.98 -9.92 -11.74
C ILE A 111 8.81 -11.17 -11.98
N GLN A 112 9.78 -11.08 -12.87
CA GLN A 112 10.54 -12.23 -13.32
C GLN A 112 12.03 -11.91 -13.38
N ASN A 113 12.85 -12.87 -12.97
CA ASN A 113 14.24 -12.97 -13.36
C ASN A 113 14.26 -13.62 -14.74
N ASN A 114 14.28 -12.81 -15.80
CA ASN A 114 14.20 -13.33 -17.17
C ASN A 114 15.57 -13.69 -17.72
N ASN A 115 16.62 -13.00 -17.29
CA ASN A 115 17.98 -13.18 -17.80
C ASN A 115 18.85 -14.11 -16.94
N GLY A 116 18.35 -14.59 -15.79
CA GLY A 116 18.93 -15.67 -15.01
C GLY A 116 20.16 -15.32 -14.18
N SER A 117 20.55 -14.04 -14.08
CA SER A 117 21.82 -13.62 -13.45
C SER A 117 21.76 -12.39 -12.53
N SER A 118 20.65 -11.64 -12.46
CA SER A 118 20.61 -10.36 -11.70
C SER A 118 19.37 -10.15 -10.82
N GLY A 119 18.63 -11.22 -10.51
CA GLY A 119 17.36 -11.11 -9.78
C GLY A 119 16.21 -10.69 -10.69
N PHE A 120 15.12 -10.17 -10.12
CA PHE A 120 13.98 -9.72 -10.90
C PHE A 120 14.37 -8.53 -11.77
N ASP A 121 14.20 -8.65 -13.09
CA ASP A 121 14.64 -7.68 -14.11
C ASP A 121 13.50 -7.17 -14.99
N SER A 122 12.32 -7.78 -14.87
CA SER A 122 11.19 -7.51 -15.75
C SER A 122 9.84 -7.66 -15.05
N ILE A 123 8.89 -6.83 -15.46
CA ILE A 123 7.47 -6.94 -15.10
C ILE A 123 6.69 -7.30 -16.36
N PHE A 124 5.79 -8.28 -16.25
CA PHE A 124 4.90 -8.71 -17.34
C PHE A 124 3.45 -8.50 -16.92
N PHE A 125 2.67 -7.86 -17.80
CA PHE A 125 1.23 -7.72 -17.68
C PHE A 125 0.56 -8.59 -18.74
N TYR A 126 -0.32 -9.50 -18.33
CA TYR A 126 -1.09 -10.32 -19.26
C TYR A 126 -2.34 -10.92 -18.61
N ARG A 127 -3.27 -11.38 -19.45
CA ARG A 127 -4.37 -12.25 -19.05
C ARG A 127 -3.91 -13.69 -19.19
N ALA A 128 -3.91 -14.44 -18.10
CA ALA A 128 -3.25 -15.73 -18.04
C ALA A 128 -4.22 -16.91 -18.02
N VAL A 129 -3.80 -17.96 -18.71
CA VAL A 129 -3.92 -19.35 -18.27
C VAL A 129 -2.63 -19.68 -17.52
N VAL A 130 -2.71 -19.88 -16.20
CA VAL A 130 -1.55 -20.36 -15.43
C VAL A 130 -1.22 -21.77 -15.95
N GLY A 131 0.01 -21.98 -16.42
CA GLY A 131 0.45 -23.25 -17.03
C GLY A 131 0.65 -23.19 -18.55
N SER A 132 0.19 -22.13 -19.23
CA SER A 132 0.67 -21.78 -20.57
C SER A 132 1.50 -20.51 -20.48
N LEU A 133 2.81 -20.60 -20.75
CA LEU A 133 3.59 -19.44 -21.21
C LEU A 133 2.82 -18.84 -22.41
N PRO A 134 2.64 -17.52 -22.48
CA PRO A 134 1.47 -16.98 -23.16
C PRO A 134 1.55 -17.25 -24.66
N ALA A 135 0.59 -18.04 -25.13
CA ALA A 135 0.16 -18.01 -26.51
C ALA A 135 -0.87 -16.90 -26.75
N VAL A 136 -0.97 -15.91 -25.84
CA VAL A 136 -1.90 -14.79 -25.98
C VAL A 136 -1.11 -13.58 -26.43
N SER A 137 -1.30 -13.19 -27.69
CA SER A 137 -0.86 -11.91 -28.24
C SER A 137 -1.24 -10.77 -27.28
N GLY A 138 -0.25 -10.13 -26.65
CA GLY A 138 -0.49 -9.02 -25.72
C GLY A 138 0.33 -9.00 -24.43
N GLU A 139 1.45 -9.72 -24.32
CA GLU A 139 2.38 -9.48 -23.21
C GLU A 139 2.93 -8.05 -23.29
N TYR A 140 2.63 -7.25 -22.27
CA TYR A 140 3.33 -5.99 -22.06
C TYR A 140 4.51 -6.25 -21.13
N LEU A 141 5.71 -6.32 -21.72
CA LEU A 141 6.96 -6.43 -20.99
C LEU A 141 7.48 -5.03 -20.62
N LYS A 142 7.84 -4.86 -19.36
CA LYS A 142 8.56 -3.70 -18.85
C LYS A 142 9.87 -4.14 -18.21
N LEU A 143 10.96 -3.52 -18.64
CA LEU A 143 12.28 -3.75 -18.06
C LEU A 143 12.46 -2.83 -16.86
N LEU A 144 12.94 -3.39 -15.76
CA LEU A 144 13.31 -2.62 -14.56
C LEU A 144 14.66 -1.93 -14.81
N SER A 145 14.76 -0.67 -14.38
CA SER A 145 16.04 0.06 -14.46
C SER A 145 17.04 -0.44 -13.41
N ASN A 146 16.55 -0.94 -12.28
CA ASN A 146 17.35 -1.51 -11.19
C ASN A 146 16.89 -2.94 -10.84
N PRO A 147 17.44 -3.98 -11.49
CA PRO A 147 17.17 -5.35 -11.11
C PRO A 147 17.56 -5.63 -9.65
N ALA A 148 16.77 -6.45 -8.95
CA ALA A 148 17.04 -6.81 -7.56
C ALA A 148 16.58 -8.23 -7.23
N THR A 149 17.30 -8.89 -6.31
CA THR A 149 16.96 -10.25 -5.85
C THR A 149 15.84 -10.28 -4.83
N SER A 150 15.49 -9.12 -4.25
CA SER A 150 14.39 -8.96 -3.32
C SER A 150 13.82 -7.54 -3.35
N GLY A 151 12.62 -7.38 -2.83
CA GLY A 151 11.93 -6.10 -2.78
C GLY A 151 10.43 -6.23 -2.56
N THR A 152 9.74 -5.11 -2.50
CA THR A 152 8.28 -5.09 -2.44
C THR A 152 7.72 -4.99 -3.86
N PHE A 153 6.89 -5.95 -4.23
CA PHE A 153 6.13 -5.98 -5.47
C PHE A 153 4.67 -5.63 -5.20
N PHE A 154 4.08 -4.77 -6.02
CA PHE A 154 2.66 -4.42 -5.89
C PHE A 154 1.95 -4.41 -7.23
N VAL A 155 0.63 -4.63 -7.18
CA VAL A 155 -0.28 -4.56 -8.31
C VAL A 155 -1.56 -3.89 -7.88
N THR A 156 -2.03 -2.95 -8.69
CA THR A 156 -3.31 -2.26 -8.55
C THR A 156 -4.06 -2.29 -9.87
N GLN A 157 -5.25 -2.85 -9.87
CA GLN A 157 -6.19 -2.75 -10.96
C GLN A 157 -7.14 -1.58 -10.73
N ASN A 158 -7.17 -0.64 -11.67
CA ASN A 158 -8.02 0.54 -11.62
C ASN A 158 -9.38 0.24 -12.26
N GLY A 159 -10.40 1.01 -11.86
CA GLY A 159 -11.78 0.84 -12.35
C GLY A 159 -11.99 1.22 -13.84
N ASP A 160 -10.96 1.79 -14.48
CA ASP A 160 -10.96 2.17 -15.90
C ASP A 160 -10.33 1.11 -16.83
N GLY A 161 -9.97 -0.06 -16.28
CA GLY A 161 -9.31 -1.14 -17.02
C GLY A 161 -7.79 -1.01 -17.09
N THR A 162 -7.20 0.02 -16.49
CA THR A 162 -5.74 0.10 -16.34
C THR A 162 -5.25 -0.73 -15.16
N VAL A 163 -4.03 -1.23 -15.27
CA VAL A 163 -3.33 -1.99 -14.24
C VAL A 163 -1.98 -1.34 -14.01
N THR A 164 -1.74 -0.91 -12.78
CA THR A 164 -0.46 -0.39 -12.32
C THR A 164 0.27 -1.46 -11.54
N ALA A 165 1.55 -1.67 -11.81
CA ALA A 165 2.38 -2.53 -10.99
C ALA A 165 3.76 -1.92 -10.80
N GLY A 166 4.42 -2.29 -9.73
CA GLY A 166 5.73 -1.74 -9.43
C GLY A 166 6.55 -2.59 -8.48
N PHE A 167 7.85 -2.37 -8.53
CA PHE A 167 8.85 -3.10 -7.77
C PHE A 167 9.97 -2.14 -7.38
N ASN A 168 10.34 -2.11 -6.09
CA ASN A 168 11.41 -1.26 -5.55
C ASN A 168 11.33 0.23 -5.96
N GLY A 169 10.11 0.78 -5.97
CA GLY A 169 9.87 2.21 -6.26
C GLY A 169 9.73 2.54 -7.75
N GLU A 170 10.03 1.60 -8.66
CA GLU A 170 9.65 1.72 -10.07
C GLU A 170 8.19 1.30 -10.27
N SER A 171 7.47 1.97 -11.17
CA SER A 171 6.07 1.63 -11.48
C SER A 171 5.76 1.80 -12.95
N PHE A 172 4.90 0.92 -13.46
CA PHE A 172 4.42 0.91 -14.83
C PHE A 172 2.91 0.75 -14.82
N THR A 173 2.24 1.37 -15.79
CA THR A 173 0.79 1.26 -15.97
C THR A 173 0.50 0.80 -17.39
N GLU A 174 -0.39 -0.18 -17.52
CA GLU A 174 -0.85 -0.71 -18.80
C GLU A 174 -2.37 -0.76 -18.84
N THR A 175 -2.94 -0.60 -20.04
CA THR A 175 -4.39 -0.75 -20.25
C THR A 175 -4.66 -2.14 -20.78
N LEU A 176 -5.43 -2.95 -20.05
CA LEU A 176 -5.83 -4.28 -20.48
C LEU A 176 -7.28 -4.24 -20.98
N SER A 177 -7.54 -4.88 -22.12
CA SER A 177 -8.77 -4.67 -22.90
C SER A 177 -10.08 -5.22 -22.30
N THR A 178 -10.05 -5.80 -21.09
CA THR A 178 -11.22 -6.45 -20.47
C THR A 178 -11.20 -6.35 -18.94
N MET A 179 -12.36 -6.04 -18.34
CA MET A 179 -12.57 -6.15 -16.89
C MET A 179 -12.75 -7.61 -16.45
N PHE A 180 -12.30 -7.95 -15.24
CA PHE A 180 -12.33 -9.30 -14.67
C PHE A 180 -13.70 -9.66 -14.11
N ALA A 181 -14.12 -10.93 -14.30
CA ALA A 181 -15.37 -11.45 -13.76
C ALA A 181 -15.20 -12.10 -12.37
N GLY A 182 -13.98 -12.56 -12.04
CA GLY A 182 -13.68 -13.21 -10.77
C GLY A 182 -13.41 -12.22 -9.64
N THR A 183 -13.39 -12.75 -8.42
CA THR A 183 -13.09 -11.99 -7.19
C THR A 183 -11.89 -12.54 -6.43
N GLY A 184 -11.37 -13.71 -6.82
CA GLY A 184 -10.27 -14.36 -6.13
C GLY A 184 -8.97 -13.57 -6.27
N VAL A 185 -8.14 -13.66 -5.24
CA VAL A 185 -6.84 -13.01 -5.19
C VAL A 185 -5.81 -14.04 -4.77
N GLY A 186 -4.63 -14.01 -5.39
CA GLY A 186 -3.61 -15.01 -5.13
C GLY A 186 -2.20 -14.64 -5.54
N LEU A 187 -1.32 -15.62 -5.39
CA LEU A 187 0.08 -15.57 -5.77
C LEU A 187 0.39 -16.71 -6.73
N ALA A 188 1.20 -16.41 -7.74
CA ALA A 188 1.74 -17.38 -8.67
C ALA A 188 3.26 -17.49 -8.54
N PHE A 189 3.79 -18.69 -8.73
CA PHE A 189 5.20 -18.99 -8.50
C PHE A 189 5.82 -19.82 -9.63
N TYR A 190 7.11 -19.59 -9.85
CA TYR A 190 7.97 -20.46 -10.65
C TYR A 190 9.43 -20.33 -10.21
N GLY A 191 10.17 -21.44 -10.33
CA GLY A 191 11.61 -21.47 -10.04
C GLY A 191 11.89 -21.25 -8.57
N SER A 192 12.90 -20.44 -8.26
CA SER A 192 13.40 -20.20 -6.91
C SER A 192 12.78 -18.99 -6.20
N ALA A 193 11.64 -18.50 -6.67
CA ALA A 193 11.02 -17.31 -6.12
C ALA A 193 10.21 -17.63 -4.84
N THR A 194 10.34 -16.78 -3.84
CA THR A 194 9.58 -16.85 -2.57
C THR A 194 8.91 -15.52 -2.25
N ALA A 195 7.76 -15.58 -1.58
CA ALA A 195 6.99 -14.41 -1.20
C ALA A 195 6.76 -14.36 0.32
N ASP A 196 6.60 -13.14 0.83
CA ASP A 196 6.33 -12.81 2.22
C ASP A 196 5.39 -11.57 2.32
N ASN A 197 4.79 -11.30 3.48
CA ASN A 197 4.00 -10.08 3.76
C ASN A 197 2.93 -9.73 2.70
N PHE A 198 2.12 -10.72 2.28
CA PHE A 198 1.04 -10.50 1.33
C PHE A 198 -0.06 -9.65 1.96
N THR A 199 -0.36 -8.49 1.38
CA THR A 199 -1.33 -7.56 1.96
C THR A 199 -2.11 -6.75 0.93
N ASN A 200 -3.36 -6.39 1.27
CA ASN A 200 -4.16 -5.42 0.51
C ASN A 200 -3.89 -3.96 0.91
N LEU A 201 -2.92 -3.73 1.79
CA LEU A 201 -2.47 -2.38 2.09
C LEU A 201 -1.77 -1.84 0.85
N ALA A 202 -2.22 -0.66 0.39
CA ALA A 202 -1.51 0.07 -0.64
C ALA A 202 -0.03 0.17 -0.20
N PRO A 203 0.93 -0.04 -1.12
CA PRO A 203 2.33 0.18 -0.78
C PRO A 203 2.41 1.57 -0.17
N VAL A 204 2.92 1.65 1.06
CA VAL A 204 3.13 2.93 1.70
C VAL A 204 4.18 3.59 0.83
N SER A 205 3.76 4.48 -0.07
CA SER A 205 4.68 5.36 -0.78
C SER A 205 5.38 6.08 0.34
N ALA A 206 6.59 5.63 0.68
CA ALA A 206 7.46 6.30 1.62
C ALA A 206 7.88 7.58 0.92
N VAL A 207 6.96 8.55 0.84
CA VAL A 207 7.30 9.92 0.52
C VAL A 207 8.28 10.28 1.62
N PRO A 208 9.57 10.47 1.31
CA PRO A 208 10.50 10.92 2.31
C PRO A 208 9.91 12.23 2.84
N LEU A 209 9.51 12.25 4.12
CA LEU A 209 9.10 13.50 4.73
C LEU A 209 10.27 14.45 4.47
N PRO A 210 10.08 15.58 3.76
CA PRO A 210 11.15 16.53 3.60
C PRO A 210 11.61 16.86 5.01
N ALA A 211 12.92 16.82 5.26
CA ALA A 211 13.48 16.95 6.60
C ALA A 211 12.91 18.18 7.38
N GLY A 212 12.42 19.19 6.66
CA GLY A 212 11.71 20.35 7.20
C GLY A 212 10.36 20.07 7.90
N ALA A 213 9.62 19.00 7.58
CA ALA A 213 8.33 18.71 8.20
C ALA A 213 8.48 18.31 9.69
N VAL A 214 9.52 17.55 10.02
CA VAL A 214 9.87 17.18 11.40
C VAL A 214 10.38 18.39 12.18
N VAL A 215 11.13 19.29 11.51
CA VAL A 215 11.62 20.54 12.11
C VAL A 215 10.48 21.53 12.39
N LEU A 216 9.47 21.61 11.53
CA LEU A 216 8.31 22.48 11.72
C LEU A 216 7.44 22.01 12.92
N LEU A 217 7.19 20.70 13.02
CA LEU A 217 6.41 20.11 14.12
C LEU A 217 7.11 20.28 15.48
N THR A 218 8.43 20.08 15.53
CA THR A 218 9.22 20.31 16.75
C THR A 218 9.33 21.80 17.11
N GLY A 219 9.45 22.69 16.11
CA GLY A 219 9.48 24.14 16.32
C GLY A 219 8.20 24.71 16.93
N LEU A 220 7.02 24.26 16.48
CA LEU A 220 5.73 24.69 17.01
C LEU A 220 5.50 24.22 18.46
N ALA A 221 5.90 22.99 18.79
CA ALA A 221 5.84 22.48 20.16
C ALA A 221 6.74 23.29 21.12
N GLY A 222 7.92 23.69 20.65
CA GLY A 222 8.84 24.56 21.40
C GLY A 222 8.26 25.95 21.68
N LEU A 223 7.61 26.58 20.70
CA LEU A 223 6.98 27.90 20.86
C LEU A 223 5.82 27.89 21.85
N GLY A 224 4.99 26.84 21.86
CA GLY A 224 3.91 26.68 22.85
C GLY A 224 4.43 26.52 24.29
N ALA A 225 5.54 25.81 24.47
CA ALA A 225 6.18 25.64 25.78
C ALA A 225 6.81 26.94 26.30
N VAL A 226 7.35 27.79 25.42
CA VAL A 226 7.92 29.09 25.81
C VAL A 226 6.84 30.13 26.09
N GLY A 227 5.75 30.15 25.31
CA GLY A 227 4.61 31.04 25.52
C GLY A 227 3.91 30.81 26.86
N SER A 228 3.70 29.56 27.25
CA SER A 228 3.04 29.20 28.52
C SER A 228 3.85 29.58 29.77
N ARG A 229 5.18 29.68 29.68
CA ARG A 229 6.03 30.16 30.78
C ARG A 229 5.97 31.67 31.01
N ARG A 230 5.74 32.46 29.96
CA ARG A 230 5.58 33.92 30.08
C ARG A 230 4.24 34.30 30.72
N GLY A 231 3.15 33.57 30.41
CA GLY A 231 1.84 33.80 31.04
C GLY A 231 1.83 33.59 32.57
N ARG A 232 2.61 32.63 33.08
CA ARG A 232 2.66 32.35 34.53
C ARG A 232 3.43 33.38 35.36
N ARG A 233 4.37 34.13 34.77
CA ARG A 233 5.12 35.17 35.50
C ARG A 233 4.33 36.46 35.70
N LEU A 234 3.39 36.76 34.81
CA LEU A 234 2.52 37.95 34.93
C LEU A 234 1.39 37.76 35.97
N ALA A 235 0.98 36.52 36.24
CA ALA A 235 -0.06 36.24 37.25
C ALA A 235 0.42 36.40 38.71
N THR A 236 1.73 36.23 38.98
CA THR A 236 2.26 36.29 40.35
C THR A 236 2.61 37.72 40.81
N ALA A 237 2.80 38.67 39.88
CA ALA A 237 3.16 40.05 40.23
C ALA A 237 1.97 40.93 40.66
N ARG A 238 0.72 40.44 40.59
CA ARG A 238 -0.50 41.24 40.86
C ARG A 238 -1.16 40.93 42.22
N ARG A 239 -0.42 40.35 43.17
CA ARG A 239 -0.93 39.99 44.50
C ARG A 239 0.00 40.46 45.62
N VAL A 240 0.41 41.73 45.56
CA VAL A 240 0.95 42.47 46.71
C VAL A 240 0.38 43.89 46.64
N VAL A 241 -0.83 44.05 47.17
CA VAL A 241 -1.34 45.28 47.79
C VAL A 241 -2.13 44.83 49.01
#